data_AF-A0A644ZCN5-F1
#
_entry.id   AF-A0A644ZCN5-F1
#
_cell.length_a   1.000
_cell.length_b   1.000
_cell.length_c   1.000
_cell.angle_alpha   90.00
_cell.angle_beta   90.00
_cell.angle_gamma   90.00
#
_symmetry.space_group_name_H-M   'P 1'
#
loop_
_entity.id
_entity.type
_entity.pdbx_description
1 polymer ?
#
loop_
_entity_poly.entity_id
_entity_poly.type
_entity_poly.pdbx_seq_one_letter_code
_entity_poly.pdbx_strand_id
1 'polypeptide(L)'
;MTDCNRIAKELHFENLQFQTGDIASWQNDQSIDLVVSLHACDTATDAALTQAIRWNAKVILAVPCCQHELFSEISDEKQTALLRHGILRERLSSLVTDALRAELLEVCGYQTQVMEFIDLEHTPKNLLIRAVKQQKKTNLAEANRNLESLLHRYGLQKWSMFTLLEKDIKSTMSPL
;
A
#
# COMPACT_ATOMS: atom_id res chain seq x y z
N MET A 1 20.72 -8.64 13.67
CA MET A 1 19.53 -8.32 14.51
C MET A 1 19.75 -8.58 16.01
N THR A 2 20.64 -9.49 16.40
CA THR A 2 21.02 -9.70 17.81
C THR A 2 21.46 -8.39 18.49
N ASP A 3 22.15 -7.51 17.75
CA ASP A 3 22.57 -6.20 18.24
C ASP A 3 21.40 -5.26 18.53
N CYS A 4 20.36 -5.21 17.70
CA CYS A 4 19.23 -4.30 17.93
C CYS A 4 18.46 -4.67 19.21
N ASN A 5 18.17 -5.95 19.40
CA ASN A 5 17.49 -6.42 20.62
C ASN A 5 18.38 -6.32 21.86
N ARG A 6 19.70 -6.47 21.70
CA ARG A 6 20.65 -6.22 22.79
C ARG A 6 20.65 -4.76 23.20
N ILE A 7 20.76 -3.84 22.24
CA ILE A 7 20.72 -2.39 22.48
C ILE A 7 19.38 -1.98 23.11
N ALA A 8 18.25 -2.51 22.64
CA ALA A 8 16.94 -2.25 23.23
C ALA A 8 16.89 -2.64 24.72
N LYS A 9 17.49 -3.78 25.08
CA LYS A 9 17.61 -4.23 26.48
C LYS A 9 18.54 -3.34 27.31
N GLU A 10 19.70 -2.95 26.77
CA GLU A 10 20.66 -2.05 27.43
C GLU A 10 20.06 -0.67 27.71
N LEU A 11 19.16 -0.20 26.85
CA LEU A 11 18.44 1.06 27.00
C LEU A 11 17.11 0.93 27.77
N HIS A 12 16.80 -0.25 28.32
CA HIS A 12 15.57 -0.52 29.08
C HIS A 12 14.26 -0.30 28.29
N PHE A 13 14.27 -0.53 26.97
CA PHE A 13 13.06 -0.52 26.14
C PHE A 13 12.34 -1.87 26.16
N GLU A 14 11.56 -2.11 27.22
CA GLU A 14 10.89 -3.41 27.46
C GLU A 14 9.79 -3.75 26.43
N ASN A 15 9.21 -2.72 25.81
CA ASN A 15 8.11 -2.86 24.83
C ASN A 15 8.59 -2.79 23.36
N LEU A 16 9.90 -2.83 23.12
CA LEU A 16 10.48 -2.77 21.77
C LEU A 16 11.14 -4.10 21.40
N GLN A 17 10.73 -4.67 20.27
CA GLN A 17 11.30 -5.88 19.73
C GLN A 17 11.62 -5.73 18.25
N PHE A 18 12.79 -6.21 17.84
CA PHE A 18 13.20 -6.29 16.45
C PHE A 18 13.14 -7.73 15.98
N GLN A 19 12.43 -7.99 14.89
CA GLN A 19 12.20 -9.34 14.36
C GLN A 19 12.65 -9.41 12.90
N THR A 20 13.47 -10.41 12.56
CA THR A 20 13.87 -10.68 11.18
C THR A 20 12.96 -11.75 10.62
N GLY A 21 12.34 -11.47 9.49
CA GLY A 21 11.50 -12.45 8.79
C GLY A 21 10.94 -11.86 7.51
N ASP A 22 10.30 -12.73 6.72
CA ASP A 22 9.45 -12.29 5.64
C ASP A 22 8.08 -11.92 6.21
N ILE A 23 7.68 -10.66 5.99
CA ILE A 23 6.41 -10.11 6.45
C ILE A 23 5.22 -10.95 5.99
N ALA A 24 5.28 -11.57 4.80
CA ALA A 24 4.19 -12.38 4.26
C ALA A 24 3.99 -13.70 5.03
N SER A 25 5.01 -14.16 5.75
CA SER A 25 4.99 -15.39 6.56
C SER A 25 4.75 -15.14 8.03
N TRP A 26 4.71 -13.87 8.45
CA TRP A 26 4.61 -13.51 9.85
C TRP A 26 3.20 -13.69 10.38
N GLN A 27 3.04 -14.64 11.30
CA GLN A 27 1.79 -14.88 12.01
C GLN A 27 1.80 -14.12 13.33
N ASN A 28 0.71 -13.42 13.60
CA ASN A 28 0.48 -12.76 14.88
C ASN A 28 -0.93 -13.11 15.35
N ASP A 29 -1.04 -13.64 16.57
CA ASP A 29 -2.32 -13.99 17.17
C ASP A 29 -2.94 -12.79 17.93
N GLN A 30 -2.21 -11.68 18.04
CA GLN A 30 -2.68 -10.48 18.70
C GLN A 30 -3.32 -9.49 17.72
N SER A 31 -4.34 -8.76 18.20
CA SER A 31 -4.95 -7.67 17.45
C SER A 31 -3.94 -6.54 17.25
N ILE A 32 -3.77 -6.08 16.00
CA ILE A 32 -2.88 -4.97 15.68
C ILE A 32 -3.67 -3.66 15.61
N ASP A 33 -3.30 -2.68 16.44
CA ASP A 33 -3.93 -1.37 16.41
C ASP A 33 -3.42 -0.50 15.25
N LEU A 34 -2.11 -0.53 14.99
CA LEU A 34 -1.46 0.34 14.01
C LEU A 34 -0.35 -0.42 13.28
N VAL A 35 -0.39 -0.35 11.95
CA VAL A 35 0.74 -0.73 11.09
C VAL A 35 1.32 0.53 10.46
N VAL A 36 2.64 0.68 10.51
CA VAL A 36 3.36 1.78 9.87
C VAL A 36 4.39 1.19 8.90
N SER A 37 4.35 1.64 7.65
CA SER A 37 5.33 1.31 6.61
C SER A 37 5.98 2.59 6.11
N LEU A 38 7.27 2.77 6.40
CA LEU A 38 8.03 3.96 6.04
C LEU A 38 9.13 3.58 5.03
N HIS A 39 9.09 4.18 3.85
CA HIS A 39 10.09 3.99 2.80
C HIS A 39 10.29 2.52 2.37
N ALA A 40 9.24 1.70 2.44
CA ALA A 40 9.25 0.37 1.86
C ALA A 40 9.20 0.50 0.31
N CYS A 41 10.37 0.46 -0.34
CA CYS A 41 10.45 0.67 -1.78
C CYS A 41 9.82 -0.48 -2.58
N ASP A 42 9.29 -0.15 -3.75
CA ASP A 42 8.72 -1.08 -4.73
C ASP A 42 7.61 -1.96 -4.13
N THR A 43 7.60 -3.25 -4.46
CA THR A 43 6.60 -4.23 -3.98
C THR A 43 6.62 -4.45 -2.47
N ALA A 44 7.61 -3.92 -1.72
CA ALA A 44 7.63 -4.02 -0.27
C ALA A 44 6.49 -3.23 0.39
N THR A 45 6.08 -2.08 -0.18
CA THR A 45 4.87 -1.38 0.28
C THR A 45 3.63 -2.27 0.09
N ASP A 46 3.55 -2.97 -1.04
CA ASP A 46 2.40 -3.82 -1.38
C ASP A 46 2.31 -5.03 -0.44
N ALA A 47 3.44 -5.65 -0.12
CA ALA A 47 3.53 -6.71 0.88
C ALA A 47 3.12 -6.22 2.28
N ALA A 48 3.59 -5.04 2.69
CA ALA A 48 3.23 -4.46 3.99
C ALA A 48 1.74 -4.13 4.10
N LEU A 49 1.15 -3.52 3.06
CA LEU A 49 -0.29 -3.23 3.01
C LEU A 49 -1.12 -4.51 3.02
N THR A 50 -0.74 -5.50 2.21
CA THR A 50 -1.40 -6.82 2.18
C THR A 50 -1.39 -7.47 3.56
N GLN A 51 -0.24 -7.49 4.23
CA GLN A 51 -0.12 -8.11 5.54
C GLN A 51 -0.91 -7.33 6.61
N ALA A 52 -0.94 -6.00 6.53
CA ALA A 52 -1.74 -5.17 7.43
C ALA A 52 -3.24 -5.46 7.30
N ILE A 53 -3.72 -5.71 6.08
CA ILE A 53 -5.10 -6.14 5.81
C ILE A 53 -5.35 -7.54 6.42
N ARG A 54 -4.42 -8.48 6.24
CA ARG A 54 -4.52 -9.85 6.80
C ARG A 54 -4.53 -9.89 8.32
N TRP A 55 -3.71 -9.05 8.97
CA TRP A 55 -3.74 -8.86 10.41
C TRP A 55 -4.98 -8.10 10.89
N ASN A 56 -5.84 -7.65 9.97
CA ASN A 56 -7.03 -6.84 10.24
C ASN A 56 -6.71 -5.62 11.12
N ALA A 57 -5.60 -4.94 10.79
CA ALA A 57 -5.13 -3.80 11.56
C ALA A 57 -6.19 -2.69 11.62
N LYS A 58 -6.34 -2.00 12.75
CA LYS A 58 -7.31 -0.91 12.88
C LYS A 58 -6.91 0.32 12.07
N VAL A 59 -5.61 0.63 12.01
CA VAL A 59 -5.04 1.74 11.25
C VAL A 59 -3.81 1.30 10.48
N ILE A 60 -3.66 1.79 9.25
CA ILE A 60 -2.51 1.56 8.37
C ILE A 60 -1.99 2.93 7.92
N LEU A 61 -0.70 3.16 8.10
CA LEU A 61 0.02 4.35 7.62
C LEU A 61 1.15 3.89 6.70
N ALA A 62 1.10 4.25 5.42
CA ALA A 62 2.12 3.88 4.45
C ALA A 62 2.65 5.11 3.71
N VAL A 63 3.97 5.32 3.76
CA VAL A 63 4.68 6.32 2.97
C VAL A 63 5.29 5.60 1.76
N PRO A 64 4.62 5.60 0.60
CA PRO A 64 5.16 4.98 -0.61
C PRO A 64 6.40 5.75 -1.07
N CYS A 65 7.44 5.01 -1.45
CA CYS A 65 8.70 5.60 -1.90
C CYS A 65 8.77 5.58 -3.42
N CYS A 66 9.13 4.48 -4.06
CA CYS A 66 9.26 4.38 -5.52
C CYS A 66 8.58 3.09 -6.00
N GLN A 67 7.93 3.12 -7.16
CA GLN A 67 7.40 1.91 -7.81
C GLN A 67 7.94 1.78 -9.23
N HIS A 68 8.56 0.65 -9.53
CA HIS A 68 9.02 0.35 -10.88
C HIS A 68 8.05 -0.56 -11.63
N GLU A 69 7.25 -1.35 -10.90
CA GLU A 69 6.31 -2.33 -11.47
C GLU A 69 5.35 -1.72 -12.51
N LEU A 70 4.68 -0.61 -12.18
CA LEU A 70 3.73 0.01 -13.11
C LEU A 70 4.39 0.94 -14.14
N PHE A 71 5.68 1.24 -14.00
CA PHE A 71 6.38 2.13 -14.93
C PHE A 71 6.52 1.54 -16.34
N SER A 72 6.71 0.22 -16.44
CA SER A 72 6.77 -0.50 -17.71
C SER A 72 5.39 -0.75 -18.32
N GLU A 73 4.34 -0.85 -17.51
CA GLU A 73 2.98 -1.11 -17.99
C GLU A 73 2.30 0.16 -18.54
N ILE A 74 2.62 1.33 -17.98
CA ILE A 74 2.01 2.62 -18.36
C ILE A 74 2.61 3.19 -19.67
N SER A 75 3.45 2.45 -20.41
CA SER A 75 4.17 2.97 -21.58
C SER A 75 3.52 2.79 -22.95
N ASP A 76 2.65 1.80 -23.16
CA ASP A 76 2.68 1.14 -24.48
C ASP A 76 1.67 1.56 -25.56
N GLU A 77 0.52 2.18 -25.28
CA GLU A 77 -0.45 2.36 -26.38
C GLU A 77 -0.95 3.79 -26.63
N LYS A 78 -0.75 4.73 -25.71
CA LYS A 78 -1.27 6.10 -25.85
C LYS A 78 -0.27 7.13 -25.33
N GLN A 79 0.89 7.23 -25.98
CA GLN A 79 1.90 8.25 -25.67
C GLN A 79 1.31 9.65 -25.92
N THR A 80 0.62 10.17 -24.90
CA THR A 80 0.31 11.59 -24.80
C THR A 80 1.63 12.34 -24.69
N ALA A 81 1.69 13.58 -25.19
CA ALA A 81 2.90 14.41 -25.12
C ALA A 81 3.47 14.50 -23.68
N LEU A 82 2.59 14.36 -22.67
CA LEU A 82 2.93 14.32 -21.25
C LEU A 82 3.90 13.19 -20.88
N LEU A 83 3.76 11.99 -21.47
CA LEU A 83 4.55 10.80 -21.10
C LEU A 83 5.85 10.65 -21.91
N ARG A 84 6.12 11.60 -22.81
CA ARG A 84 7.34 11.61 -23.62
C ARG A 84 8.62 11.71 -22.77
N HIS A 85 8.54 12.42 -21.65
CA HIS A 85 9.67 12.60 -20.74
C HIS A 85 9.61 11.56 -19.63
N GLY A 86 10.68 10.76 -19.49
CA GLY A 86 10.73 9.64 -18.54
C GLY A 86 10.38 10.03 -17.10
N ILE A 87 10.80 11.21 -16.65
CA ILE A 87 10.48 11.72 -15.30
C ILE A 87 8.99 11.95 -15.09
N LEU A 88 8.27 12.44 -16.10
CA LEU A 88 6.82 12.66 -16.02
C LEU A 88 6.08 11.31 -15.99
N ARG A 89 6.57 10.34 -16.77
CA ARG A 89 6.07 8.96 -16.74
C ARG A 89 6.28 8.30 -15.38
N GLU A 90 7.46 8.46 -14.78
CA GLU A 90 7.78 7.91 -13.45
C GLU A 90 6.86 8.49 -12.37
N ARG A 91 6.66 9.82 -12.39
CA ARG A 91 5.78 10.50 -11.44
C ARG A 91 4.33 10.09 -11.60
N LEU A 92 3.83 10.01 -12.84
CA LEU A 92 2.48 9.52 -13.07
C LEU A 92 2.32 8.08 -12.62
N SER A 93 3.28 7.20 -12.94
CA SER A 93 3.21 5.78 -12.57
C SER A 93 3.16 5.61 -11.05
N SER A 94 3.94 6.40 -10.31
CA SER A 94 3.90 6.42 -8.85
C SER A 94 2.53 6.86 -8.33
N LEU A 95 1.97 7.96 -8.85
CA LEU A 95 0.64 8.46 -8.46
C LEU A 95 -0.47 7.46 -8.75
N VAL A 96 -0.43 6.81 -9.91
CA VAL A 96 -1.40 5.76 -10.28
C VAL A 96 -1.28 4.57 -9.34
N THR A 97 -0.05 4.16 -9.00
CA THR A 97 0.17 3.08 -8.02
C THR A 97 -0.46 3.42 -6.67
N ASP A 98 -0.23 4.63 -6.17
CA ASP A 98 -0.74 5.04 -4.86
C ASP A 98 -2.27 5.19 -4.85
N ALA A 99 -2.87 5.62 -5.97
CA ALA A 99 -4.31 5.62 -6.14
C ALA A 99 -4.89 4.19 -6.13
N LEU A 100 -4.25 3.25 -6.83
CA LEU A 100 -4.67 1.83 -6.83
C LEU A 100 -4.55 1.21 -5.43
N ARG A 101 -3.47 1.49 -4.70
CA ARG A 101 -3.30 1.08 -3.29
C ARG A 101 -4.45 1.61 -2.43
N ALA A 102 -4.82 2.87 -2.61
CA ALA A 102 -5.89 3.49 -1.83
C ALA A 102 -7.26 2.88 -2.12
N GLU A 103 -7.61 2.70 -3.40
CA GLU A 103 -8.89 2.06 -3.79
C GLU A 103 -8.95 0.59 -3.32
N LEU A 104 -7.83 -0.13 -3.38
CA LEU A 104 -7.77 -1.52 -2.91
C LEU A 104 -8.00 -1.62 -1.39
N LEU A 105 -7.48 -0.67 -0.61
CA LEU A 105 -7.75 -0.57 0.82
C LEU A 105 -9.25 -0.29 1.09
N GLU A 106 -9.89 0.58 0.31
CA GLU A 106 -11.33 0.83 0.37
C GLU A 106 -12.15 -0.43 0.09
N VAL A 107 -11.79 -1.21 -0.94
CA VAL A 107 -12.38 -2.52 -1.23
C VAL A 107 -12.20 -3.48 -0.05
N CYS A 108 -11.09 -3.39 0.69
CA CYS A 108 -10.83 -4.19 1.90
C CYS A 108 -11.50 -3.65 3.18
N GLY A 109 -12.37 -2.65 3.07
CA GLY A 109 -13.15 -2.09 4.19
C GLY A 109 -12.42 -1.04 5.02
N TYR A 110 -11.44 -0.35 4.43
CA TYR A 110 -10.73 0.76 5.06
C TYR A 110 -11.13 2.09 4.45
N GLN A 111 -11.45 3.07 5.27
CA GLN A 111 -11.52 4.45 4.80
C GLN A 111 -10.11 4.97 4.57
N THR A 112 -9.83 5.41 3.36
CA THR A 112 -8.49 5.76 2.91
C THR A 112 -8.40 7.24 2.56
N GLN A 113 -7.25 7.82 2.88
CA GLN A 113 -6.88 9.19 2.55
C GLN A 113 -5.43 9.19 2.04
N VAL A 114 -5.20 9.81 0.89
CA VAL A 114 -3.86 10.13 0.41
C VAL A 114 -3.62 11.60 0.70
N MET A 115 -2.63 11.90 1.53
CA MET A 115 -2.39 13.26 2.01
C MET A 115 -0.90 13.58 2.04
N GLU A 116 -0.58 14.87 2.08
CA GLU A 116 0.77 15.34 2.35
C GLU A 116 1.13 15.11 3.83
N PHE A 117 2.29 14.51 4.09
CA PHE A 117 2.80 14.21 5.43
C PHE A 117 3.98 15.07 5.84
N ILE A 118 4.77 15.55 4.88
CA ILE A 118 5.95 16.37 5.14
C ILE A 118 6.18 17.31 3.96
N ASP A 119 6.64 18.53 4.21
CA ASP A 119 6.88 19.49 3.13
C ASP A 119 7.90 18.97 2.12
N LEU A 120 7.67 19.33 0.85
CA LEU A 120 8.55 18.99 -0.28
C LEU A 120 9.99 19.51 -0.10
N GLU A 121 10.19 20.54 0.74
CA GLU A 121 11.50 21.07 1.11
C GLU A 121 12.39 20.01 1.77
N HIS A 122 11.79 19.06 2.48
CA HIS A 122 12.51 17.99 3.16
C HIS A 122 12.63 16.73 2.30
N THR A 123 11.59 16.38 1.53
CA THR A 123 11.65 15.22 0.65
C THR A 123 10.63 15.29 -0.48
N PRO A 124 11.00 14.85 -1.70
CA PRO A 124 10.06 14.69 -2.81
C PRO A 124 9.12 13.47 -2.64
N LYS A 125 9.25 12.71 -1.54
CA LYS A 125 8.38 11.60 -1.13
C LYS A 125 7.52 12.06 0.05
N ASN A 126 6.58 12.94 -0.25
CA ASN A 126 5.77 13.65 0.74
C ASN A 126 4.37 13.07 0.96
N LEU A 127 3.98 12.02 0.23
CA LEU A 127 2.65 11.44 0.34
C LEU A 127 2.58 10.37 1.43
N LEU A 128 1.45 10.32 2.12
CA LEU A 128 1.08 9.31 3.10
C LEU A 128 -0.30 8.76 2.73
N ILE A 129 -0.38 7.44 2.63
CA ILE A 129 -1.63 6.70 2.56
C ILE A 129 -2.03 6.36 3.99
N ARG A 130 -3.14 6.93 4.45
CA ARG A 130 -3.77 6.65 5.73
C ARG A 130 -5.04 5.85 5.51
N ALA A 131 -5.10 4.64 6.05
CA ALA A 131 -6.27 3.77 5.98
C ALA A 131 -6.76 3.43 7.40
N VAL A 132 -8.06 3.64 7.66
CA VAL A 132 -8.70 3.38 8.95
C VAL A 132 -9.81 2.37 8.76
N LYS A 133 -9.78 1.26 9.51
CA LYS A 133 -10.78 0.20 9.41
C LYS A 133 -12.15 0.76 9.80
N GLN A 134 -13.13 0.64 8.91
CA GLN A 134 -14.49 1.07 9.21
C GLN A 134 -15.28 -0.05 9.90
N GLN A 135 -16.11 0.34 10.88
CA GLN A 135 -17.11 -0.57 11.47
C GLN A 135 -18.40 -0.65 10.65
N LYS A 136 -18.66 0.35 9.79
CA LYS A 136 -19.81 0.39 8.87
C LYS A 136 -19.36 0.02 7.46
N LYS A 137 -20.29 -0.47 6.65
CA LYS A 137 -20.04 -0.80 5.25
C LYS A 137 -19.62 0.45 4.48
N THR A 138 -18.35 0.52 4.11
CA THR A 138 -17.86 1.34 2.99
C THR A 138 -18.75 1.08 1.77
N ASN A 139 -18.89 2.07 0.88
CA ASN A 139 -19.55 1.86 -0.41
C ASN A 139 -18.66 1.00 -1.32
N LEU A 140 -18.57 -0.31 -1.03
CA LEU A 140 -17.72 -1.26 -1.73
C LEU A 140 -17.97 -1.27 -3.24
N ALA A 141 -19.20 -1.00 -3.66
CA ALA A 141 -19.56 -0.90 -5.07
C ALA A 141 -18.90 0.30 -5.75
N GLU A 142 -18.73 1.42 -5.04
CA GLU A 142 -18.03 2.59 -5.56
C GLU A 142 -16.52 2.37 -5.61
N ALA A 143 -15.93 1.85 -4.54
CA ALA A 143 -14.50 1.52 -4.50
C ALA A 143 -14.10 0.53 -5.61
N ASN A 144 -14.90 -0.52 -5.82
CA ASN A 144 -14.66 -1.47 -6.92
C ASN A 144 -14.77 -0.80 -8.29
N ARG A 145 -15.78 0.06 -8.52
CA ARG A 145 -15.90 0.80 -9.79
C ARG A 145 -14.70 1.72 -10.04
N ASN A 146 -14.22 2.42 -9.01
CA ASN A 146 -13.06 3.30 -9.12
C ASN A 146 -11.80 2.51 -9.44
N LEU A 147 -11.58 1.38 -8.74
CA LEU A 147 -10.47 0.47 -9.00
C LEU A 147 -10.49 -0.06 -10.43
N GLU A 148 -11.62 -0.60 -10.88
CA GLU A 148 -11.81 -1.10 -12.26
C GLU A 148 -11.61 0.01 -13.29
N SER A 149 -12.10 1.23 -13.02
CA SER A 149 -11.92 2.38 -13.89
C SER A 149 -10.46 2.75 -14.07
N LEU A 150 -9.67 2.78 -12.98
CA LEU A 150 -8.24 3.05 -13.03
C LEU A 150 -7.48 1.96 -13.79
N LEU A 151 -7.76 0.68 -13.50
CA LEU A 151 -7.14 -0.44 -14.20
C LEU A 151 -7.40 -0.38 -15.71
N HIS A 152 -8.66 -0.20 -16.11
CA HIS A 152 -9.05 -0.09 -17.50
C HIS A 152 -8.44 1.15 -18.18
N ARG A 153 -8.43 2.31 -17.51
CA ARG A 153 -7.90 3.57 -18.04
C ARG A 153 -6.43 3.48 -18.41
N TYR A 154 -5.65 2.76 -17.59
CA TYR A 154 -4.21 2.62 -17.76
C TYR A 154 -3.79 1.28 -18.38
N GLY A 155 -4.75 0.44 -18.80
CA GLY A 155 -4.48 -0.83 -19.47
C GLY A 155 -3.83 -1.88 -18.56
N LEU A 156 -3.97 -1.74 -17.25
CA LEU A 156 -3.30 -2.59 -16.27
C LEU A 156 -4.06 -3.90 -16.11
N GLN A 157 -3.44 -5.00 -16.53
CA GLN A 157 -4.04 -6.34 -16.49
C GLN A 157 -3.80 -7.04 -15.14
N LYS A 158 -2.63 -6.84 -14.53
CA LYS A 158 -2.22 -7.46 -13.27
C LYS A 158 -1.25 -6.56 -12.50
N TRP A 159 -1.38 -6.55 -11.18
CA TRP A 159 -0.49 -5.86 -10.25
C TRP A 159 -0.24 -6.76 -9.03
N SER A 160 0.98 -6.71 -8.47
CA SER A 160 1.42 -7.56 -7.35
C SER A 160 0.45 -7.55 -6.16
N MET A 161 0.01 -6.39 -5.68
CA MET A 161 -0.91 -6.29 -4.53
C MET A 161 -2.27 -6.94 -4.81
N PHE A 162 -2.81 -6.76 -6.02
CA PHE A 162 -4.06 -7.42 -6.42
C PHE A 162 -3.90 -8.95 -6.46
N THR A 163 -2.76 -9.44 -6.96
CA THR A 163 -2.46 -10.88 -7.00
C THR A 163 -2.30 -11.47 -5.60
N LEU A 164 -1.67 -10.73 -4.69
CA LEU A 164 -1.49 -11.12 -3.29
C LEU A 164 -2.82 -11.22 -2.55
N LEU A 165 -3.76 -10.32 -2.86
CA LEU A 165 -5.07 -10.26 -2.23
C LEU A 165 -6.18 -10.98 -3.01
N GLU A 166 -5.91 -11.54 -4.20
CA GLU A 166 -6.96 -12.11 -5.05
C GLU A 166 -7.77 -13.21 -4.32
N LYS A 167 -7.10 -14.03 -3.50
CA LYS A 167 -7.73 -15.06 -2.66
C LYS A 167 -8.47 -14.47 -1.46
N ASP A 168 -7.97 -13.38 -0.90
CA ASP A 168 -8.50 -12.69 0.29
C ASP A 168 -9.71 -11.79 -0.05
N ILE A 169 -9.75 -11.24 -1.28
CA ILE A 169 -10.84 -10.45 -1.82
C ILE A 169 -11.99 -11.36 -2.26
N LYS A 170 -11.71 -12.52 -2.88
CA LYS A 170 -12.74 -13.51 -3.26
C LYS A 170 -13.51 -14.10 -2.08
N SER A 171 -12.93 -14.12 -0.87
CA SER A 171 -13.64 -14.53 0.35
C SER A 171 -14.49 -13.41 0.97
N THR A 172 -14.14 -12.14 0.70
CA THR A 172 -14.85 -10.94 1.18
C THR A 172 -15.98 -10.52 0.23
N MET A 173 -15.82 -10.78 -1.07
CA MET A 173 -16.84 -10.61 -2.10
C MET A 173 -17.71 -11.88 -2.18
N SER A 174 -18.74 -11.98 -1.34
CA SER A 174 -19.86 -12.89 -1.60
C SER A 174 -20.37 -12.66 -3.03
N PRO A 175 -20.65 -13.71 -3.83
CA PRO A 175 -21.26 -13.53 -5.13
C PRO A 175 -22.62 -12.84 -4.94
N LEU A 176 -22.85 -11.81 -5.73
CA LEU A 176 -24.18 -11.24 -5.96
C LEU A 176 -25.11 -12.30 -6.55
#